data_AF-A0A958D5A5-F1
#
_entry.id   AF-A0A958D5A5-F1
#
_cell.length_a   1.000
_cell.length_b   1.000
_cell.length_c   1.000
_cell.angle_alpha   90.00
_cell.angle_beta   90.00
_cell.angle_gamma   90.00
#
_symmetry.space_group_name_H-M   'P 1'
#
loop_
_entity.id
_entity.type
_entity.pdbx_description
1 polymer ?
#
loop_
_entity_poly.entity_id
_entity_poly.type
_entity_poly.pdbx_seq_one_letter_code
_entity_poly.pdbx_strand_id
1 'polypeptide(L)'
;MDDTQIKLSVLWVCLMLTYLLGDVLRIFSGDFQAGQVGGMQVSQNMYLGMAILMVIPIVMVYLSLTLNSPVNRWANIVVAIFFFGFNLIGLPTYPSAYDKFLIVVGLVFNMLTIWTAWKWV
;
A
#
# COMPACT_ATOMS: atom_id res chain seq x y z
N MET A 1 -7.29 -23.90 1.76
CA MET A 1 -6.93 -22.48 1.92
C MET A 1 -8.08 -21.83 2.65
N ASP A 2 -7.81 -21.12 3.73
CA ASP A 2 -8.85 -20.44 4.51
C ASP A 2 -9.38 -19.23 3.73
N ASP A 3 -10.69 -19.00 3.74
CA ASP A 3 -11.33 -17.82 3.15
C ASP A 3 -10.68 -16.52 3.65
N THR A 4 -10.18 -16.51 4.88
CA THR A 4 -9.48 -15.37 5.49
C THR A 4 -8.16 -15.08 4.79
N GLN A 5 -7.40 -16.11 4.40
CA GLN A 5 -6.16 -15.94 3.64
C GLN A 5 -6.41 -15.29 2.29
N ILE A 6 -7.48 -15.73 1.60
CA ILE A 6 -7.89 -15.16 0.30
C ILE A 6 -8.28 -13.68 0.48
N LYS A 7 -9.10 -13.37 1.49
CA LYS A 7 -9.50 -11.98 1.79
C LYS A 7 -8.30 -11.08 2.05
N LEU A 8 -7.36 -11.52 2.88
CA LEU A 8 -6.12 -10.78 3.17
C LEU A 8 -5.30 -10.55 1.90
N SER A 9 -5.11 -11.59 1.08
CA SER A 9 -4.41 -11.50 -0.20
C SER A 9 -5.06 -10.48 -1.14
N VAL A 10 -6.39 -10.51 -1.28
CA VAL A 10 -7.16 -9.57 -2.10
C VAL A 10 -7.06 -8.13 -1.57
N LEU A 11 -7.05 -7.91 -0.25
CA LEU A 11 -6.90 -6.57 0.32
C LEU A 11 -5.54 -5.94 -0.05
N TRP A 12 -4.45 -6.72 -0.10
CA TRP A 12 -3.16 -6.24 -0.59
C TRP A 12 -3.16 -5.90 -2.08
N VAL A 13 -3.85 -6.70 -2.89
CA VAL A 13 -4.06 -6.40 -4.32
C VAL A 13 -4.82 -5.08 -4.47
N CYS A 14 -5.92 -4.89 -3.74
CA CYS A 14 -6.70 -3.66 -3.76
C CYS A 14 -5.85 -2.44 -3.35
N LEU A 15 -5.05 -2.56 -2.29
CA LEU A 15 -4.13 -1.51 -1.86
C LEU A 15 -3.13 -1.15 -2.98
N MET A 16 -2.50 -2.15 -3.60
CA MET A 16 -1.54 -1.92 -4.68
C MET A 16 -2.16 -1.31 -5.93
N LEU A 17 -3.33 -1.78 -6.35
CA LEU A 17 -4.05 -1.19 -7.47
C LEU A 17 -4.45 0.26 -7.18
N THR A 18 -4.75 0.60 -5.93
CA THR A 18 -5.04 1.98 -5.52
C THR A 18 -3.82 2.89 -5.66
N TYR A 19 -2.63 2.43 -5.26
CA TYR A 19 -1.40 3.19 -5.47
C TYR A 19 -1.10 3.40 -6.96
N LEU A 20 -1.18 2.32 -7.76
CA LEU A 20 -0.93 2.39 -9.19
C LEU A 20 -1.93 3.31 -9.90
N LEU A 21 -3.20 3.31 -9.49
CA LEU A 21 -4.19 4.25 -10.01
C LEU A 21 -3.81 5.70 -9.70
N GLY A 22 -3.33 5.99 -8.49
CA GLY A 22 -2.83 7.32 -8.13
C GLY A 22 -1.67 7.76 -9.01
N ASP A 23 -0.69 6.88 -9.24
CA ASP A 23 0.45 7.15 -10.11
C ASP A 23 0.00 7.44 -11.56
N VAL A 24 -0.92 6.63 -12.09
CA VAL A 24 -1.51 6.84 -13.41
C VAL A 24 -2.19 8.21 -13.50
N LEU A 25 -3.03 8.56 -12.52
CA LEU A 25 -3.73 9.85 -12.51
C LEU A 25 -2.76 11.04 -12.45
N ARG A 26 -1.68 10.96 -11.66
CA ARG A 26 -0.64 12.02 -11.62
C ARG A 26 0.04 12.24 -12.95
N ILE A 27 0.30 11.15 -13.69
CA ILE A 27 0.89 11.24 -15.04
C ILE A 27 -0.07 11.97 -15.99
N PHE A 28 -1.37 11.66 -15.94
CA PHE A 28 -2.36 12.25 -16.85
C PHE A 28 -2.82 13.66 -16.43
N SER A 29 -2.81 14.01 -15.15
CA SER A 29 -3.18 15.35 -14.68
C SER A 29 -2.09 16.39 -14.90
N GLY A 30 -0.84 15.96 -15.09
CA GLY A 30 0.33 16.84 -15.15
C GLY A 30 0.92 17.19 -13.79
N ASP A 31 0.43 16.57 -12.70
CA ASP A 31 1.01 16.69 -11.35
C ASP A 31 2.32 15.90 -11.19
N PHE A 32 2.73 15.19 -12.25
CA PHE A 32 3.97 14.42 -12.33
C PHE A 32 5.00 15.10 -13.24
N GLN A 33 6.24 15.21 -12.76
CA GLN A 33 7.39 15.55 -13.60
C GLN A 33 8.34 14.35 -13.68
N ALA A 34 8.67 13.94 -14.89
CA ALA A 34 9.54 12.78 -15.11
C ALA A 34 10.90 12.96 -14.43
N GLY A 35 11.26 12.02 -13.57
CA GLY A 35 12.52 12.05 -12.83
C GLY A 35 12.49 12.88 -11.54
N GLN A 36 11.39 13.54 -11.21
CA GLN A 36 11.29 14.39 -10.02
C GLN A 36 10.20 13.93 -9.06
N VAL A 37 10.46 14.08 -7.75
CA VAL A 37 9.47 13.95 -6.69
C VAL A 37 9.62 15.14 -5.75
N GLY A 38 8.54 15.90 -5.56
CA GLY A 38 8.56 17.11 -4.74
C GLY A 38 9.52 18.19 -5.23
N GLY A 39 9.73 18.29 -6.55
CA GLY A 39 10.68 19.25 -7.16
C GLY A 39 12.16 18.88 -7.00
N MET A 40 12.47 17.70 -6.44
CA MET A 40 13.83 17.18 -6.34
C MET A 40 14.06 16.07 -7.35
N GLN A 41 15.25 16.05 -7.96
CA GLN A 41 15.63 14.99 -8.86
C GLN A 41 15.85 13.67 -8.11
N VAL A 42 15.16 12.63 -8.56
CA VAL A 42 15.19 11.31 -7.93
C VAL A 42 16.53 10.64 -8.25
N SER A 43 17.24 10.24 -7.19
CA SER A 43 18.49 9.47 -7.33
C SER A 43 18.21 7.98 -7.54
N GLN A 44 19.20 7.24 -8.05
CA GLN A 44 19.10 5.79 -8.21
C GLN A 44 18.76 5.05 -6.91
N ASN A 45 19.31 5.51 -5.78
CA ASN A 45 19.02 4.94 -4.47
C ASN A 45 17.59 5.21 -4.03
N MET A 46 17.03 6.36 -4.41
CA MET A 46 15.64 6.69 -4.11
C MET A 46 14.68 5.82 -4.94
N TYR A 47 14.97 5.58 -6.22
CA TYR A 47 14.23 4.60 -7.02
C TYR A 47 14.25 3.19 -6.42
N LEU A 48 15.44 2.74 -5.98
CA LEU A 48 15.57 1.44 -5.32
C LEU A 48 14.74 1.39 -4.03
N GLY A 49 14.78 2.45 -3.22
CA GLY A 49 13.97 2.55 -2.00
C GLY A 49 12.47 2.48 -2.28
N MET A 50 11.97 3.20 -3.28
CA MET A 50 10.57 3.13 -3.72
C MET A 50 10.18 1.73 -4.20
N ALA A 51 11.06 1.07 -4.98
CA ALA A 51 10.83 -0.28 -5.46
C ALA A 51 10.75 -1.29 -4.32
N ILE A 52 11.67 -1.23 -3.36
CA ILE A 52 11.65 -2.08 -2.16
C ILE A 52 10.40 -1.82 -1.33
N LEU A 53 10.00 -0.56 -1.13
CA LEU A 53 8.79 -0.23 -0.39
C LEU A 53 7.55 -0.82 -1.06
N MET A 54 7.40 -0.62 -2.37
CA MET A 54 6.20 -1.04 -3.11
C MET A 54 6.14 -2.54 -3.41
N VAL A 55 7.27 -3.27 -3.34
CA VAL A 55 7.23 -4.73 -3.46
C VAL A 55 6.67 -5.41 -2.21
N ILE A 56 6.75 -4.78 -1.03
CA ILE A 56 6.23 -5.34 0.22
C ILE A 56 4.76 -5.78 0.10
N PRO A 57 3.81 -4.93 -0.30
CA PRO A 57 2.41 -5.34 -0.45
C PRO A 57 2.22 -6.40 -1.54
N ILE A 58 3.03 -6.42 -2.61
CA ILE A 58 3.01 -7.52 -3.61
C ILE A 58 3.44 -8.84 -2.98
N VAL A 59 4.51 -8.85 -2.18
CA VAL A 59 4.97 -10.02 -1.44
C VAL A 59 3.90 -10.47 -0.45
N MET A 60 3.21 -9.54 0.21
CA MET A 60 2.11 -9.85 1.13
C MET A 60 0.90 -10.52 0.45
N VAL A 61 0.67 -10.30 -0.85
CA VAL A 61 -0.34 -11.07 -1.63
C VAL A 61 -0.03 -12.57 -1.54
N TYR A 62 1.23 -12.95 -1.79
CA TYR A 62 1.68 -14.34 -1.76
C TYR A 62 1.77 -14.87 -0.32
N LEU A 63 2.43 -14.12 0.58
CA LEU A 63 2.61 -14.56 1.97
C LEU A 63 1.29 -14.77 2.71
N SER A 64 0.27 -13.96 2.40
CA SER A 64 -1.08 -14.15 2.94
C SER A 64 -1.68 -15.52 2.60
N LEU A 65 -1.27 -16.14 1.50
CA LEU A 65 -1.78 -17.45 1.05
C LEU A 65 -0.92 -18.63 1.56
N THR A 66 0.36 -18.39 1.85
CA THR A 66 1.31 -19.48 2.14
C THR A 66 1.75 -19.58 3.59
N LEU A 67 1.71 -18.48 4.36
CA LEU A 67 2.12 -18.51 5.77
C LEU A 67 1.06 -19.17 6.65
N ASN A 68 1.53 -19.90 7.66
CA ASN A 68 0.69 -20.50 8.70
C ASN A 68 -0.05 -19.42 9.50
N SER A 69 -1.27 -19.73 9.95
CA SER A 69 -2.21 -18.79 10.60
C SER A 69 -1.58 -17.82 11.61
N PRO A 70 -0.84 -18.25 12.66
CA PRO A 70 -0.33 -17.32 13.68
C PRO A 70 0.69 -16.31 13.12
N VAL A 71 1.58 -16.75 12.22
CA VAL A 71 2.61 -15.87 11.62
C VAL A 71 1.97 -14.93 10.61
N ASN A 72 1.06 -15.46 9.81
CA ASN A 72 0.37 -14.74 8.75
C ASN A 72 -0.49 -13.59 9.32
N ARG A 73 -1.20 -13.84 10.41
CA ARG A 73 -1.97 -12.84 11.16
C ARG A 73 -1.10 -11.65 11.58
N TRP A 74 0.00 -11.91 12.29
CA TRP A 74 0.87 -10.84 12.79
C TRP A 74 1.59 -10.10 11.67
N ALA A 75 2.06 -10.80 10.63
CA ALA A 75 2.65 -10.18 9.45
C ALA A 75 1.68 -9.18 8.80
N ASN A 76 0.43 -9.59 8.57
CA ASN A 76 -0.60 -8.72 8.01
C ASN A 76 -0.88 -7.48 8.87
N ILE A 77 -1.01 -7.64 10.19
CA ILE A 77 -1.27 -6.52 11.11
C ILE A 77 -0.10 -5.53 11.10
N VAL A 78 1.12 -6.01 11.30
CA VAL A 78 2.31 -5.15 11.41
C VAL A 78 2.55 -4.37 10.12
N VAL A 79 2.50 -5.06 8.97
CA VAL A 79 2.74 -4.42 7.68
C VAL A 79 1.62 -3.43 7.33
N ALA A 80 0.35 -3.76 7.63
CA ALA A 80 -0.76 -2.83 7.40
C ALA A 80 -0.70 -1.59 8.31
N ILE A 81 -0.28 -1.73 9.58
CA ILE A 81 -0.03 -0.58 10.47
C ILE A 81 1.08 0.31 9.91
N PHE A 82 2.16 -0.28 9.42
CA PHE A 82 3.26 0.47 8.79
C PHE A 82 2.76 1.29 7.59
N PHE A 83 2.03 0.67 6.65
CA PHE A 83 1.50 1.38 5.49
C PHE A 83 0.41 2.39 5.84
N PHE A 84 -0.41 2.11 6.85
CA PHE A 84 -1.38 3.08 7.36
C PHE A 84 -0.66 4.33 7.87
N GLY A 85 0.36 4.18 8.71
CA GLY A 85 1.15 5.29 9.23
C GLY A 85 1.90 6.04 8.13
N PHE A 86 2.54 5.32 7.20
CA PHE A 86 3.26 5.89 6.06
C PHE A 86 2.34 6.77 5.21
N ASN A 87 1.16 6.26 4.84
CA ASN A 87 0.19 7.02 4.05
C ASN A 87 -0.40 8.20 4.82
N LEU A 88 -0.66 8.03 6.12
CA LEU A 88 -1.22 9.10 6.95
C LEU A 88 -0.24 10.28 7.08
N ILE A 89 1.05 9.99 7.25
CA ILE A 89 2.11 11.01 7.28
C ILE A 89 2.28 11.66 5.90
N GLY A 90 2.14 10.89 4.82
CA GLY A 90 2.23 11.38 3.45
C GLY A 90 1.03 12.21 3.00
N LEU A 91 -0.18 11.95 3.51
CA LEU A 91 -1.43 12.57 3.06
C LEU A 91 -1.37 14.10 2.90
N PRO A 92 -0.78 14.89 3.83
CA PRO A 92 -0.74 16.35 3.71
C PRO A 92 0.15 16.87 2.58
N THR A 93 1.07 16.04 2.04
CA THR A 93 2.03 16.48 1.00
C THR A 93 1.44 16.46 -0.41
N TYR A 94 0.31 15.80 -0.62
CA TYR A 94 -0.34 15.71 -1.93
C TYR A 94 -1.24 16.93 -2.16
N PRO A 95 -1.06 17.69 -3.26
CA PRO A 95 -1.87 18.89 -3.53
C PRO A 95 -3.27 18.52 -4.04
N SER A 96 -3.36 17.51 -4.90
CA SER A 96 -4.55 17.20 -5.69
C SER A 96 -5.60 16.39 -4.90
N ALA A 97 -6.88 16.67 -5.13
CA ALA A 97 -7.98 16.04 -4.41
C ALA A 97 -8.13 14.54 -4.71
N TYR A 98 -7.84 14.11 -5.95
CA TYR A 98 -7.91 12.69 -6.31
C TYR A 98 -6.88 11.85 -5.54
N ASP A 99 -5.67 12.38 -5.34
CA ASP A 99 -4.62 11.71 -4.57
C ASP A 99 -5.04 11.55 -3.11
N LYS A 100 -5.54 12.62 -2.49
CA LYS A 100 -6.05 12.56 -1.11
C LYS A 100 -7.17 11.53 -0.97
N PHE A 101 -8.09 11.50 -1.93
CA PHE A 101 -9.17 10.51 -1.96
C PHE A 101 -8.63 9.08 -2.05
N LEU A 102 -7.72 8.79 -2.99
CA LEU A 102 -7.15 7.46 -3.17
C LEU A 102 -6.32 7.02 -1.95
N ILE A 103 -5.59 7.93 -1.32
CA ILE A 103 -4.87 7.65 -0.07
C ILE A 103 -5.84 7.29 1.05
N VAL A 104 -6.95 8.02 1.20
CA VAL A 104 -8.00 7.68 2.19
C VAL A 104 -8.59 6.30 1.91
N VAL A 105 -8.85 5.95 0.65
CA VAL A 105 -9.27 4.60 0.25
C VAL A 105 -8.21 3.55 0.63
N GLY A 106 -6.93 3.84 0.40
CA GLY A 106 -5.81 3.01 0.84
C GLY A 106 -5.76 2.82 2.36
N LEU A 107 -6.02 3.87 3.15
CA LEU A 107 -6.13 3.77 4.61
C LEU A 107 -7.28 2.84 5.03
N VAL A 108 -8.41 2.87 4.32
CA VAL A 108 -9.52 1.93 4.54
C VAL A 108 -9.08 0.49 4.27
N PHE A 109 -8.38 0.21 3.18
CA PHE A 109 -7.85 -1.14 2.92
C PHE A 109 -6.90 -1.61 4.03
N ASN A 110 -6.00 -0.76 4.51
CA ASN A 110 -5.12 -1.09 5.63
C ASN A 110 -5.92 -1.41 6.92
N MET A 111 -6.96 -0.63 7.25
CA MET A 111 -7.84 -0.91 8.39
C MET A 111 -8.59 -2.23 8.23
N LEU A 112 -9.11 -2.52 7.02
CA LEU A 112 -9.77 -3.78 6.72
C LEU A 112 -8.81 -4.97 6.84
N THR A 113 -7.56 -4.82 6.42
CA THR A 113 -6.51 -5.85 6.58
C THR A 113 -6.26 -6.13 8.06
N ILE A 114 -6.06 -5.09 8.88
CA ILE A 114 -5.85 -5.23 10.33
C ILE A 114 -7.04 -5.93 10.97
N TRP A 115 -8.27 -5.47 10.67
CA TRP A 115 -9.49 -6.03 11.24
C TRP A 115 -9.72 -7.49 10.85
N THR A 116 -9.51 -7.81 9.56
CA THR A 116 -9.66 -9.17 9.02
C THR A 116 -8.65 -10.11 9.67
N ALA A 117 -7.38 -9.69 9.77
CA ALA A 117 -6.33 -10.47 10.43
C ALA A 117 -6.58 -10.62 11.94
N TRP A 118 -7.10 -9.58 12.61
CA TRP A 118 -7.38 -9.63 14.05
C TRP A 118 -8.52 -10.59 14.40
N LYS A 119 -9.55 -10.66 13.55
CA LYS A 119 -10.68 -11.60 13.71
C LYS A 119 -10.33 -13.04 13.36
N TRP A 120 -9.19 -13.26 12.72
CA TRP A 120 -8.70 -14.60 12.41
C TRP A 120 -8.19 -15.28 13.69
N VAL A 121 -8.98 -16.21 14.22
CA VAL A 121 -8.68 -17.05 15.39
C VAL A 121 -8.39 -18.45 14.92
#